data_AF-A0AAP1WGH0-F1
#
_entry.id   AF-A0AAP1WGH0-F1
#
_cell.length_a   1.000
_cell.length_b   1.000
_cell.length_c   1.000
_cell.angle_alpha   90.00
_cell.angle_beta   90.00
_cell.angle_gamma   90.00
#
_symmetry.space_group_name_H-M   'P 1'
#
loop_
_entity.id
_entity.type
_entity.pdbx_description
1 polymer ?
#
loop_
_entity_poly.entity_id
_entity_poly.type
_entity_poly.pdbx_seq_one_letter_code
_entity_poly.pdbx_strand_id
1 'polypeptide(L)' 'MKKAIPFIYIILGVFILVESISNFLEDKELYRVFFGITTQSKYIYLLVKVLFASLFLVDGIKKVKKQ' A
#
# COMPACT_ATOMS: atom_id res chain seq x y z
N MET A 1 17.49 12.04 11.32
CA MET A 1 16.07 11.63 11.14
C MET A 1 15.45 12.12 9.82
N LYS A 2 15.63 13.38 9.39
CA LYS A 2 15.00 13.91 8.15
C LYS A 2 15.33 13.12 6.87
N LYS A 3 16.55 12.59 6.75
CA LYS A 3 17.00 11.76 5.61
C LYS A 3 16.37 10.37 5.55
N ALA A 4 15.87 9.83 6.67
CA ALA A 4 15.28 8.49 6.73
C ALA A 4 13.78 8.47 6.38
N ILE A 5 13.09 9.60 6.59
CA ILE A 5 11.65 9.73 6.36
C ILE A 5 11.23 9.28 4.95
N PRO A 6 11.89 9.69 3.85
CA PRO A 6 11.50 9.26 2.51
C PRO A 6 11.56 7.73 2.33
N PHE A 7 12.59 7.10 2.88
CA PHE A 7 12.76 5.65 2.81
C PHE A 7 11.68 4.90 3.59
N ILE A 8 11.25 5.44 4.74
CA ILE A 8 10.12 4.86 5.49
C ILE A 8 8.84 4.85 4.64
N TYR A 9 8.55 5.94 3.93
CA TYR A 9 7.39 6.00 3.04
C TYR A 9 7.47 4.98 1.91
N ILE A 10 8.65 4.83 1.30
CA ILE A 10 8.87 3.84 0.23
C ILE A 10 8.69 2.42 0.77
N ILE A 11 9.32 2.10 1.91
CA ILE A 11 9.21 0.77 2.55
C ILE A 11 7.76 0.45 2.87
N LEU A 12 7.01 1.40 3.45
CA LEU A 12 5.58 1.21 3.74
C LEU A 12 4.77 0.96 2.46
N GLY A 13 5.00 1.73 1.40
CA GLY A 13 4.33 1.54 0.11
C GLY A 13 4.61 0.16 -0.48
N VAL A 14 5.87 -0.28 -0.49
CA VAL A 14 6.25 -1.62 -0.97
C VAL A 14 5.63 -2.71 -0.12
N PHE A 15 5.66 -2.56 1.21
CA PHE A 15 5.08 -3.54 2.13
C PHE A 15 3.58 -3.72 1.87
N ILE A 16 2.83 -2.62 1.70
CA ILE A 16 1.39 -2.68 1.39
C ILE A 16 1.15 -3.39 0.05
N LEU A 17 1.99 -3.16 -0.96
CA LEU A 17 1.87 -3.86 -2.25
C LEU A 17 2.10 -5.37 -2.11
N VAL A 18 3.19 -5.77 -1.45
CA VAL A 18 3.52 -7.18 -1.27
C VAL A 18 2.40 -7.89 -0.49
N GLU A 19 1.98 -7.31 0.64
CA GLU A 19 0.89 -7.86 1.44
C GLU A 19 -0.42 -7.95 0.65
N SER A 20 -0.78 -6.90 -0.11
CA SER A 20 -2.04 -6.89 -0.88
C SER A 20 -2.04 -7.86 -2.06
N ILE A 21 -0.91 -8.02 -2.75
CA ILE A 21 -0.77 -9.02 -3.82
C ILE A 21 -0.86 -10.43 -3.23
N SER A 22 -0.14 -10.73 -2.14
CA SER A 22 -0.23 -12.04 -1.48
C SER A 22 -1.67 -12.36 -1.06
N ASN A 23 -2.37 -11.41 -0.41
CA ASN A 23 -3.77 -11.61 -0.02
C ASN A 23 -4.69 -11.79 -1.23
N PHE A 24 -4.48 -11.05 -2.32
CA PHE A 24 -5.28 -11.17 -3.54
C PHE A 24 -5.17 -12.55 -4.20
N LEU A 25 -4.01 -13.22 -4.03
CA LEU A 25 -3.79 -14.58 -4.52
C LEU A 25 -4.42 -15.66 -3.61
N GLU A 26 -4.73 -15.34 -2.36
CA GLU A 26 -5.31 -16.28 -1.37
C GLU A 26 -6.83 -16.44 -1.46
N ASP A 27 -7.50 -15.87 -2.48
CA ASP A 27 -8.95 -15.98 -2.77
C ASP A 27 -9.86 -16.04 -1.51
N LYS A 28 -9.79 -15.00 -0.68
CA LYS A 28 -10.53 -14.88 0.59
C LYS A 28 -12.00 -14.53 0.37
N GLU A 29 -12.87 -14.99 1.27
CA GLU A 29 -14.29 -14.62 1.26
C GLU A 29 -14.52 -13.14 1.60
N LEU A 30 -13.67 -12.58 2.47
CA LEU A 30 -13.74 -11.20 2.94
C LEU A 30 -12.34 -10.59 3.01
N TYR A 31 -12.17 -9.47 2.31
CA TYR A 31 -10.93 -8.71 2.27
C TYR A 31 -11.05 -7.46 3.13
N ARG A 32 -10.09 -7.22 4.02
CA ARG A 32 -10.03 -5.99 4.81
C ARG A 32 -9.26 -4.90 4.05
N VAL A 33 -9.95 -3.82 3.69
CA VAL A 33 -9.39 -2.73 2.90
C VAL A 33 -8.62 -1.76 3.81
N PHE A 34 -9.34 -1.02 4.67
CA PHE A 34 -8.80 -0.08 5.67
C PHE A 34 -9.76 0.08 6.86
N PHE A 35 -9.24 0.33 8.06
CA PHE A 35 -10.01 0.77 9.25
C PHE A 35 -11.41 0.14 9.42
N GLY A 36 -11.49 -1.20 9.46
CA GLY A 36 -12.76 -1.93 9.64
C GLY A 36 -13.62 -2.07 8.37
N ILE A 37 -13.31 -1.35 7.30
CA ILE A 37 -13.95 -1.51 5.99
C ILE A 37 -13.48 -2.82 5.37
N THR A 38 -14.45 -3.63 4.97
CA THR A 38 -14.24 -4.90 4.27
C THR A 38 -14.95 -4.91 2.92
N THR A 39 -14.50 -5.78 2.02
CA THR A 39 -15.12 -6.00 0.72
C THR A 39 -15.04 -7.47 0.35
N GLN A 40 -16.03 -7.96 -0.39
CA GLN A 40 -16.03 -9.31 -0.97
C GLN A 40 -15.33 -9.35 -2.33
N SER A 41 -15.13 -8.20 -2.97
CA SER A 41 -14.47 -8.13 -4.27
C SER A 41 -12.96 -7.99 -4.12
N LYS A 42 -12.23 -9.04 -4.49
CA LYS A 42 -10.76 -9.01 -4.52
C LYS A 42 -10.19 -7.89 -5.38
N TYR A 43 -10.88 -7.53 -6.47
CA TYR A 43 -10.47 -6.45 -7.36
C TYR A 43 -10.64 -5.08 -6.72
N ILE A 44 -11.74 -4.85 -5.99
CA ILE A 44 -11.94 -3.60 -5.22
C ILE A 44 -10.90 -3.51 -4.11
N TYR A 45 -10.64 -4.62 -3.40
CA TYR A 45 -9.58 -4.68 -2.39
C TYR A 45 -8.23 -4.28 -2.97
N LEU A 46 -7.80 -4.93 -4.06
CA LEU A 46 -6.51 -4.69 -4.68
C LEU A 46 -6.41 -3.25 -5.23
N LEU A 47 -7.45 -2.76 -5.91
CA LEU A 47 -7.49 -1.40 -6.44
C LEU A 47 -7.25 -0.37 -5.33
N VAL A 48 -7.97 -0.46 -4.21
CA VAL A 48 -7.83 0.49 -3.11
C VAL A 48 -6.46 0.38 -2.45
N LYS A 49 -5.95 -0.85 -2.25
CA LYS A 49 -4.60 -1.07 -1.70
C LYS A 49 -3.51 -0.49 -2.61
N VAL A 50 -3.60 -0.70 -3.92
CA VAL A 50 -2.65 -0.18 -4.90
C VAL A 50 -2.69 1.34 -4.96
N LEU A 51 -3.89 1.95 -4.96
CA LEU A 51 -4.02 3.42 -4.90
C LEU A 51 -3.35 3.97 -3.66
N PHE A 52 -3.60 3.37 -2.50
CA PHE A 52 -3.02 3.83 -1.24
C PHE A 52 -1.49 3.64 -1.22
N ALA A 53 -0.99 2.48 -1.61
CA ALA A 53 0.45 2.24 -1.72
C ALA A 53 1.12 3.23 -2.68
N SER A 54 0.47 3.55 -3.80
CA SER A 54 0.97 4.53 -4.77
C SER A 54 1.15 5.91 -4.14
N LEU A 55 0.26 6.34 -3.24
CA LEU A 55 0.43 7.61 -2.51
C LEU A 55 1.72 7.62 -1.69
N PHE A 56 1.98 6.54 -0.94
CA PHE A 56 3.19 6.40 -0.13
C PHE A 56 4.46 6.37 -0.99
N LEU A 57 4.44 5.61 -2.09
CA LEU A 57 5.58 5.52 -3.01
C LEU A 57 5.88 6.85 -3.70
N VAL A 58 4.84 7.52 -4.23
CA VAL A 58 4.99 8.81 -4.91
C VAL A 58 5.53 9.86 -3.95
N ASP A 59 4.99 9.96 -2.75
CA ASP A 59 5.47 10.91 -1.73
C ASP A 59 6.87 10.58 -1.25
N GLY A 60 7.16 9.30 -1.03
CA GLY A 60 8.50 8.82 -0.68
C GLY A 60 9.53 9.21 -1.74
N ILE A 61 9.27 8.88 -3.01
CA ILE A 61 10.16 9.20 -4.13
C ILE A 61 10.32 10.72 -4.30
N LYS A 62 9.24 11.50 -4.22
CA LYS A 62 9.31 12.96 -4.30
C LYS A 62 10.20 13.55 -3.20
N LYS A 63 10.10 13.02 -1.97
CA LYS A 63 10.93 13.46 -0.85
C LYS A 63 12.39 13.02 -1.00
N VAL A 64 12.68 11.84 -1.56
CA VAL A 64 14.06 11.43 -1.90
C VAL A 64 14.65 12.40 -2.93
N LYS A 65 13.91 12.73 -3.99
CA LYS A 65 14.39 13.64 -5.06
C LYS A 65 14.61 15.09 -4.58
N LYS A 66 13.99 15.50 -3.48
CA LYS A 66 14.10 16.86 -2.91
C LYS A 66 15.20 16.97 -1.84
N GLN A 67 15.83 15.85 -1.47
CA GLN A 67 16.99 15.82 -0.56
C GLN A 67 18.29 16.00 -1.33
#